data_AF-A0A7D8YVQ2-F1
#
_entry.id   AF-A0A7D8YVQ2-F1
#
_cell.length_a   1.000
_cell.length_b   1.000
_cell.length_c   1.000
_cell.angle_alpha   90.00
_cell.angle_beta   90.00
_cell.angle_gamma   90.00
#
_symmetry.space_group_name_H-M   'P 1'
#
loop_
_entity.id
_entity.type
_entity.pdbx_description
1 polymer ?
#
loop_
_entity_poly.entity_id
_entity_poly.type
_entity_poly.pdbx_seq_one_letter_code
_entity_poly.pdbx_strand_id
1 'polypeptide(L)'
;MEILVLGLPRTGTQSPSISQTALADALNILGYPKTYHMREVGKNQHQTKWIEALEAKFEGKGTPFGREEFDGFLSGYNALADYPAAIFAHELITAYPHAKIILSTRDEDSWYASMLATLWHHWSTKPPASPMRPLADKYQTLIWGADFPARGRAQFRAHNALVRSCAAAAAAAAGAEDRFL
;
A
#
# COMPACT_ATOMS: atom_id res chain seq x y z
N MET A 1 -8.05 12.77 0.54
CA MET A 1 -7.00 12.06 -0.20
C MET A 1 -6.96 12.56 -1.65
N GLU A 2 -5.78 12.90 -2.15
CA GLU A 2 -5.56 13.47 -3.49
C GLU A 2 -4.63 12.63 -4.35
N ILE A 3 -3.65 11.93 -3.77
CA ILE A 3 -2.72 11.05 -4.47
C ILE A 3 -2.74 9.64 -3.87
N LEU A 4 -2.90 8.63 -4.71
CA LEU A 4 -2.82 7.22 -4.35
C LEU A 4 -1.58 6.60 -4.97
N VAL A 5 -0.53 6.36 -4.17
CA VAL A 5 0.61 5.56 -4.60
C VAL A 5 0.31 4.09 -4.29
N LEU A 6 0.02 3.32 -5.33
CA LEU A 6 -0.44 1.93 -5.22
C LEU A 6 0.62 0.92 -5.68
N GLY A 7 1.89 1.31 -5.69
CA GLY A 7 3.00 0.37 -5.85
C GLY A 7 3.23 -0.45 -4.57
N LEU A 8 3.57 -1.74 -4.73
CA LEU A 8 3.95 -2.58 -3.60
C LEU A 8 5.23 -2.07 -2.92
N PRO A 9 5.50 -2.48 -1.67
CA PRO A 9 6.75 -2.12 -1.02
C PRO A 9 7.96 -2.49 -1.87
N ARG A 10 9.04 -1.73 -1.69
CA ARG A 10 10.34 -1.95 -2.38
C ARG A 10 10.32 -1.64 -3.89
N THR A 11 9.29 -0.96 -4.42
CA THR A 11 9.27 -0.43 -5.80
C THR A 11 9.73 1.04 -5.87
N GLY A 12 10.62 1.47 -4.96
CA GLY A 12 11.00 2.88 -4.81
C GLY A 12 10.20 3.61 -3.73
N THR A 13 9.38 2.90 -2.96
CA THR A 13 8.66 3.45 -1.81
C THR A 13 9.57 3.77 -0.62
N GLN A 14 10.86 3.44 -0.61
CA GLN A 14 11.81 3.84 0.45
C GLN A 14 13.24 3.97 -0.11
N SER A 15 13.96 5.05 0.21
CA SER A 15 15.41 5.16 0.04
C SER A 15 16.11 4.79 1.35
N PRO A 16 17.22 4.04 1.35
CA PRO A 16 17.96 3.71 2.57
C PRO A 16 18.72 4.92 3.18
N SER A 17 18.82 6.06 2.49
CA SER A 17 19.61 7.21 2.98
C SER A 17 18.80 8.46 3.35
N ILE A 18 17.47 8.48 3.22
CA ILE A 18 16.64 9.64 3.58
C ILE A 18 15.46 9.17 4.43
N SER A 19 15.18 9.91 5.51
CA SER A 19 14.19 9.59 6.55
C SER A 19 12.74 9.64 6.05
N GLN A 20 12.55 10.00 4.79
CA GLN A 20 11.30 10.04 4.05
C GLN A 20 11.51 9.34 2.70
N THR A 21 10.43 8.80 2.16
CA THR A 21 10.52 8.00 0.94
C THR A 21 10.86 8.92 -0.22
N ALA A 22 11.70 8.52 -1.17
CA ALA A 22 12.03 9.38 -2.31
C ALA A 22 10.75 9.90 -3.01
N LEU A 23 9.69 9.08 -2.98
CA LEU A 23 8.38 9.46 -3.48
C LEU A 23 7.58 10.38 -2.54
N ALA A 24 7.58 10.18 -1.23
CA ALA A 24 6.95 11.10 -0.27
C ALA A 24 7.65 12.46 -0.23
N ASP A 25 8.98 12.47 -0.36
CA ASP A 25 9.77 13.70 -0.49
C ASP A 25 9.45 14.42 -1.81
N ALA A 26 9.37 13.68 -2.92
CA ALA A 26 8.93 14.25 -4.19
C ALA A 26 7.50 14.80 -4.10
N LEU A 27 6.58 14.07 -3.48
CA LEU A 27 5.21 14.53 -3.26
C LEU A 27 5.15 15.77 -2.37
N ASN A 28 5.98 15.85 -1.34
CA ASN A 28 6.13 17.04 -0.51
C ASN A 28 6.58 18.26 -1.34
N ILE A 29 7.58 18.09 -2.22
CA ILE A 29 8.03 19.14 -3.16
C ILE A 29 6.90 19.55 -4.11
N LEU A 30 6.08 18.60 -4.56
CA LEU A 30 4.95 18.83 -5.46
C LEU A 30 3.70 19.41 -4.76
N GLY A 31 3.78 19.77 -3.47
CA GLY A 31 2.69 20.39 -2.74
C GLY A 31 1.77 19.42 -1.99
N TYR A 32 2.18 18.16 -1.83
CA TYR A 32 1.49 17.13 -1.05
C TYR A 32 2.29 16.73 0.22
N PRO A 33 2.44 17.65 1.20
CA PRO A 33 3.36 17.48 2.32
C PRO A 33 2.96 16.40 3.33
N LYS A 34 1.73 15.88 3.25
CA LYS A 34 1.18 14.93 4.22
C LYS A 34 0.93 13.59 3.55
N THR A 35 2.02 12.84 3.34
CA THR A 35 1.96 11.49 2.78
C THR A 35 1.88 10.44 3.88
N TYR A 36 0.80 9.66 3.88
CA TYR A 36 0.65 8.49 4.74
C TYR A 36 1.55 7.36 4.24
N HIS A 37 2.33 6.77 5.13
CA HIS A 37 3.27 5.70 4.82
C HIS A 37 3.27 4.66 5.96
N MET A 38 3.85 3.48 5.77
CA MET A 38 3.97 2.45 6.81
C MET A 38 4.48 2.99 8.17
N ARG A 39 5.38 3.98 8.14
CA ARG A 39 5.94 4.61 9.34
C ARG A 39 4.86 5.31 10.18
N GLU A 40 3.85 5.88 9.52
CA GLU A 40 2.72 6.55 10.16
C GLU A 40 1.79 5.54 10.85
N VAL A 41 1.76 4.28 10.41
CA VAL A 41 0.99 3.23 11.08
C VAL A 41 1.51 3.03 12.51
N GLY A 42 2.83 2.91 12.66
CA GLY A 42 3.46 2.75 13.97
C GLY A 42 3.32 3.99 14.85
N LYS A 43 3.56 5.17 14.29
CA LYS A 43 3.46 6.45 15.02
C LYS A 43 2.06 6.73 15.57
N ASN A 44 1.04 6.43 14.79
CA ASN A 44 -0.35 6.73 15.13
C ASN A 44 -1.12 5.53 15.70
N GLN A 45 -0.44 4.40 15.92
CA GLN A 45 -1.05 3.17 16.43
C GLN A 45 -2.24 2.67 15.58
N HIS A 46 -2.13 2.79 14.25
CA HIS A 46 -3.19 2.40 13.32
C HIS A 46 -3.19 0.90 12.98
N GLN A 47 -2.44 0.05 13.71
CA GLN A 47 -2.31 -1.38 13.40
C GLN A 47 -3.66 -2.08 13.41
N THR A 48 -4.48 -1.83 14.44
CA THR A 48 -5.80 -2.44 14.60
C THR A 48 -6.74 -2.08 13.45
N LYS A 49 -6.74 -0.82 13.02
CA LYS A 49 -7.56 -0.36 11.88
C LYS A 49 -7.20 -1.07 10.57
N TRP A 50 -5.91 -1.26 10.33
CA TRP A 50 -5.47 -1.99 9.14
C TRP A 50 -5.71 -3.50 9.24
N ILE A 51 -5.68 -4.08 10.44
CA ILE A 51 -6.10 -5.47 10.68
C ILE A 51 -7.58 -5.63 10.37
N GLU A 52 -8.46 -4.76 10.90
CA GLU A 52 -9.89 -4.74 10.61
C GLU A 52 -10.15 -4.65 9.09
N ALA A 53 -9.43 -3.77 8.38
CA ALA A 53 -9.54 -3.62 6.93
C ALA A 53 -9.14 -4.90 6.17
N LEU A 54 -8.05 -5.57 6.60
CA LEU A 54 -7.59 -6.82 6.00
C LEU A 54 -8.60 -7.97 6.24
N GLU A 55 -9.17 -8.03 7.44
CA GLU A 55 -10.18 -9.02 7.80
C GLU A 55 -11.47 -8.83 7.02
N ALA A 56 -11.92 -7.58 6.85
CA ALA A 56 -13.07 -7.27 6.01
C ALA A 56 -12.83 -7.65 4.55
N LYS A 57 -11.64 -7.35 4.01
CA LYS A 57 -11.29 -7.59 2.61
C LYS A 57 -11.13 -9.08 2.27
N PHE A 58 -10.39 -9.83 3.07
CA PHE A 58 -9.96 -11.19 2.71
C PHE A 58 -10.70 -12.28 3.46
N GLU A 59 -11.27 -11.97 4.63
CA GLU A 59 -11.93 -12.96 5.49
C GLU A 59 -13.44 -12.73 5.60
N GLY A 60 -13.98 -11.65 5.00
CA GLY A 60 -15.40 -11.30 5.07
C GLY A 60 -15.88 -10.91 6.47
N LYS A 61 -14.97 -10.43 7.33
CA LYS A 61 -15.28 -10.07 8.72
C LYS A 61 -15.50 -8.57 8.87
N GLY A 62 -16.65 -8.18 9.39
CA GLY A 62 -17.00 -6.78 9.59
C GLY A 62 -17.41 -6.09 8.28
N THR A 63 -17.42 -4.76 8.30
CA THR A 63 -17.85 -3.95 7.16
C THR A 63 -16.69 -3.74 6.17
N PRO A 64 -16.90 -3.98 4.86
CA PRO A 64 -15.92 -3.60 3.84
C PRO A 64 -15.54 -2.13 3.94
N PHE A 65 -14.24 -1.82 3.93
CA PHE A 65 -13.78 -0.45 4.08
C PHE A 65 -14.11 0.37 2.84
N GLY A 66 -14.83 1.47 3.04
CA GLY A 66 -15.11 2.52 2.09
C GLY A 66 -14.54 3.85 2.54
N ARG A 67 -15.07 4.94 1.97
CA ARG A 67 -14.56 6.30 2.20
C ARG A 67 -14.64 6.72 3.67
N GLU A 68 -15.72 6.39 4.36
CA GLU A 68 -15.91 6.77 5.76
C GLU A 68 -14.90 6.08 6.68
N GLU A 69 -14.70 4.77 6.50
CA GLU A 69 -13.72 4.01 7.29
C GLU A 69 -12.29 4.50 7.06
N PHE A 70 -11.93 4.78 5.80
CA PHE A 70 -10.61 5.32 5.47
C PHE A 70 -10.42 6.74 6.00
N ASP A 71 -11.39 7.64 5.82
CA ASP A 71 -11.30 9.02 6.31
C ASP A 71 -11.18 9.08 7.84
N GLY A 72 -11.73 8.09 8.55
CA GLY A 72 -11.63 7.96 10.00
C GLY A 72 -10.20 7.97 10.56
N PHE A 73 -9.20 7.59 9.76
CA PHE A 73 -7.78 7.63 10.17
C PHE A 73 -6.82 8.19 9.11
N LEU A 74 -7.30 8.47 7.89
CA LEU A 74 -6.50 9.05 6.79
C LEU A 74 -6.84 10.52 6.49
N SER A 75 -7.88 11.11 7.08
CA SER A 75 -8.34 12.48 6.77
C SER A 75 -7.27 13.58 6.89
N GLY A 76 -6.24 13.37 7.72
CA GLY A 76 -5.12 14.30 7.88
C GLY A 76 -4.09 14.27 6.74
N TYR A 77 -4.21 13.34 5.79
CA TYR A 77 -3.21 13.07 4.75
C TYR A 77 -3.75 13.36 3.35
N ASN A 78 -2.90 13.92 2.49
CA ASN A 78 -3.23 14.24 1.10
C ASN A 78 -2.69 13.19 0.12
N ALA A 79 -1.69 12.39 0.51
CA ALA A 79 -1.23 11.25 -0.25
C ALA A 79 -1.13 9.99 0.62
N LEU A 80 -1.13 8.81 0.00
CA LEU A 80 -0.82 7.53 0.66
C LEU A 80 0.13 6.69 -0.19
N ALA A 81 0.98 5.89 0.47
CA ALA A 81 1.94 5.00 -0.16
C ALA A 81 2.29 3.79 0.73
N ASP A 82 2.92 2.78 0.11
CA ASP A 82 3.51 1.60 0.76
C ASP A 82 2.47 0.67 1.42
N TYR A 83 2.95 -0.34 2.14
CA TYR A 83 2.07 -1.22 2.91
C TYR A 83 1.58 -0.55 4.21
N PRO A 84 0.40 -0.93 4.72
CA PRO A 84 -0.56 -1.86 4.13
C PRO A 84 -1.46 -1.24 3.05
N ALA A 85 -1.50 0.08 2.91
CA ALA A 85 -2.50 0.77 2.07
C ALA A 85 -2.48 0.33 0.59
N ALA A 86 -1.31 0.06 0.01
CA ALA A 86 -1.17 -0.28 -1.40
C ALA A 86 -2.03 -1.47 -1.84
N ILE A 87 -2.32 -2.46 -0.97
CA ILE A 87 -3.12 -3.64 -1.35
C ILE A 87 -4.62 -3.35 -1.48
N PHE A 88 -5.08 -2.17 -1.04
CA PHE A 88 -6.48 -1.73 -1.11
C PHE A 88 -6.77 -0.93 -2.38
N ALA A 89 -6.13 -1.29 -3.50
CA ALA A 89 -6.21 -0.53 -4.75
C ALA A 89 -7.67 -0.30 -5.21
N HIS A 90 -8.48 -1.35 -5.22
CA HIS A 90 -9.88 -1.25 -5.64
C HIS A 90 -10.69 -0.34 -4.70
N GLU A 91 -10.56 -0.56 -3.39
CA GLU A 91 -11.31 0.14 -2.35
C GLU A 91 -10.92 1.62 -2.30
N LEU A 92 -9.62 1.93 -2.36
CA LEU A 92 -9.11 3.30 -2.32
C LEU A 92 -9.45 4.10 -3.58
N ILE A 93 -9.34 3.48 -4.78
CA ILE A 93 -9.71 4.14 -6.04
C ILE A 93 -11.21 4.45 -6.06
N THR A 94 -12.03 3.53 -5.55
CA THR A 94 -13.49 3.72 -5.44
C THR A 94 -13.84 4.79 -4.40
N ALA A 95 -13.18 4.77 -3.23
CA ALA A 95 -13.42 5.73 -2.15
C ALA A 95 -12.98 7.16 -2.49
N TYR A 96 -11.94 7.30 -3.32
CA TYR A 96 -11.36 8.58 -3.70
C TYR A 96 -11.36 8.77 -5.22
N PRO A 97 -12.54 8.94 -5.83
CA PRO A 97 -12.67 8.99 -7.28
C PRO A 97 -12.03 10.24 -7.91
N HIS A 98 -11.57 11.23 -7.15
CA HIS A 98 -10.84 12.38 -7.68
C HIS A 98 -9.32 12.27 -7.50
N ALA A 99 -8.85 11.26 -6.77
CA ALA A 99 -7.43 11.12 -6.51
C ALA A 99 -6.68 10.64 -7.76
N LYS A 100 -5.49 11.21 -7.99
CA LYS A 100 -4.59 10.75 -9.05
C LYS A 100 -3.88 9.48 -8.59
N ILE A 101 -3.59 8.59 -9.53
CA ILE A 101 -3.03 7.27 -9.22
C ILE A 101 -1.59 7.21 -9.73
N ILE A 102 -0.68 6.82 -8.83
CA ILE A 102 0.72 6.53 -9.16
C ILE A 102 0.97 5.04 -8.91
N LEU A 103 1.36 4.32 -9.95
CA LEU A 103 1.80 2.92 -9.83
C LEU A 103 3.32 2.86 -9.98
N SER A 104 4.04 2.89 -8.86
CA SER A 104 5.50 2.68 -8.86
C SER A 104 5.83 1.20 -9.08
N THR A 105 6.65 0.93 -10.08
CA THR A 105 7.11 -0.43 -10.43
C THR A 105 8.62 -0.49 -10.52
N ARG A 106 9.16 -1.71 -10.57
CA ARG A 106 10.58 -2.01 -10.74
C ARG A 106 10.67 -3.33 -11.51
N ASP A 107 11.82 -3.59 -12.12
CA ASP A 107 12.17 -4.94 -12.58
C ASP A 107 11.85 -5.99 -11.50
N GLU A 108 11.19 -7.08 -11.92
CA GLU A 108 10.63 -8.06 -11.00
C GLU A 108 11.72 -8.81 -10.24
N ASP A 109 12.82 -9.18 -10.90
CA ASP A 109 13.93 -9.89 -10.27
C ASP A 109 14.58 -9.02 -9.18
N SER A 110 14.83 -7.76 -9.52
CA SER A 110 15.39 -6.78 -8.60
C SER A 110 14.45 -6.47 -7.42
N TRP A 111 13.14 -6.38 -7.67
CA TRP A 111 12.13 -6.20 -6.62
C TRP A 111 12.06 -7.41 -5.69
N TYR A 112 12.00 -8.62 -6.26
CA TYR A 112 11.91 -9.88 -5.53
C TYR A 112 13.13 -10.10 -4.62
N ALA A 113 14.34 -9.88 -5.15
CA ALA A 113 15.56 -9.92 -4.36
C ALA A 113 15.55 -8.90 -3.21
N SER A 114 15.06 -7.67 -3.45
CA SER A 114 14.95 -6.65 -2.41
C SER A 114 13.94 -7.02 -1.32
N MET A 115 12.79 -7.58 -1.69
CA MET A 115 11.78 -8.07 -0.74
C MET A 115 12.33 -9.20 0.13
N LEU A 116 13.00 -10.18 -0.49
CA LEU A 116 13.66 -11.28 0.22
C LEU A 116 14.65 -10.75 1.27
N ALA A 117 15.51 -9.81 0.89
CA ALA A 117 16.56 -9.27 1.76
C ALA A 117 16.04 -8.30 2.85
N THR A 118 14.77 -7.87 2.79
CA THR A 118 14.21 -6.85 3.70
C THR A 118 12.97 -7.34 4.43
N LEU A 119 11.77 -7.05 3.91
CA LEU A 119 10.52 -7.30 4.61
C LEU A 119 10.29 -8.78 4.89
N TRP A 120 10.63 -9.66 3.94
CA TRP A 120 10.51 -11.10 4.15
C TRP A 120 11.52 -11.59 5.19
N HIS A 121 12.82 -11.29 5.01
CA HIS A 121 13.86 -11.68 5.96
C HIS A 121 13.57 -11.18 7.38
N HIS A 122 13.17 -9.92 7.51
CA HIS A 122 12.81 -9.35 8.80
C HIS A 122 11.61 -10.06 9.43
N TRP A 123 10.60 -10.42 8.64
CA TRP A 123 9.44 -11.14 9.18
C TRP A 123 9.77 -12.59 9.58
N SER A 124 10.50 -13.30 8.72
CA SER A 124 10.82 -14.73 8.86
C SER A 124 11.82 -15.03 9.96
N THR A 125 12.67 -14.07 10.32
CA THR A 125 13.68 -14.22 11.39
C THR A 125 13.12 -13.99 12.81
N LYS A 126 11.81 -13.74 12.95
CA LYS A 126 11.12 -13.52 14.24
C LYS A 126 11.85 -12.53 15.16
N PRO A 127 12.03 -11.27 14.73
CA PRO A 127 12.63 -10.22 15.53
C PRO A 127 11.82 -9.96 16.81
N PRO A 128 12.39 -9.21 17.79
CA PRO A 128 11.76 -8.92 19.07
C PRO A 128 10.33 -8.37 18.92
N ALA A 129 9.56 -8.47 20.01
CA ALA A 129 8.17 -8.00 20.06
C ALA A 129 8.06 -6.55 19.56
N SER A 130 7.28 -6.38 18.49
CA SER A 130 6.96 -5.09 17.88
C SER A 130 5.44 -4.91 17.88
N PRO A 131 4.92 -3.70 18.17
CA PRO A 131 3.50 -3.40 17.98
C PRO A 131 3.02 -3.64 16.54
N MET A 132 3.94 -3.63 15.57
CA MET A 132 3.63 -3.93 14.16
C MET A 132 3.49 -5.43 13.86
N ARG A 133 3.90 -6.31 14.80
CA ARG A 133 3.98 -7.76 14.56
C ARG A 133 2.63 -8.37 14.15
N PRO A 134 1.49 -8.09 14.83
CA PRO A 134 0.21 -8.68 14.43
C PRO A 134 -0.23 -8.26 13.02
N LEU A 135 -0.06 -6.98 12.68
CA LEU A 135 -0.36 -6.49 11.33
C LEU A 135 0.57 -7.14 10.29
N ALA A 136 1.87 -7.26 10.60
CA ALA A 136 2.83 -7.89 9.70
C ALA A 136 2.52 -9.38 9.49
N ASP A 137 2.21 -10.13 10.54
CA ASP A 137 1.83 -11.54 10.46
C ASP A 137 0.58 -11.74 9.60
N LYS A 138 -0.46 -10.93 9.83
CA LYS A 138 -1.70 -11.01 9.05
C LYS A 138 -1.49 -10.61 7.59
N TYR A 139 -0.78 -9.52 7.33
CA TYR A 139 -0.41 -9.11 5.97
C TYR A 139 0.40 -10.20 5.26
N GLN A 140 1.37 -10.79 5.93
CA GLN A 140 2.21 -11.82 5.32
C GLN A 140 1.45 -13.10 5.01
N THR A 141 0.50 -13.46 5.87
CA THR A 141 -0.36 -14.62 5.68
C THR A 141 -1.38 -14.39 4.55
N LEU A 142 -2.09 -13.26 4.56
CA LEU A 142 -3.17 -13.00 3.61
C LEU A 142 -2.64 -12.64 2.22
N ILE A 143 -1.60 -11.81 2.16
CA ILE A 143 -1.01 -11.42 0.90
C ILE A 143 -0.14 -12.57 0.42
N TRP A 144 0.97 -12.86 1.08
CA TRP A 144 1.98 -13.80 0.57
C TRP A 144 1.72 -15.27 0.90
N GLY A 145 0.61 -15.62 1.56
CA GLY A 145 0.34 -17.00 1.97
C GLY A 145 1.33 -17.56 2.98
N ALA A 146 2.06 -16.69 3.70
CA ALA A 146 3.22 -17.05 4.50
C ALA A 146 4.32 -17.81 3.70
N ASP A 147 4.38 -17.61 2.38
CA ASP A 147 5.37 -18.21 1.48
C ASP A 147 5.71 -17.22 0.33
N PHE A 148 6.32 -16.09 0.70
CA PHE A 148 6.76 -15.10 -0.28
C PHE A 148 7.71 -15.69 -1.35
N PRO A 149 8.67 -16.58 -1.03
CA PRO A 149 9.54 -17.14 -2.05
C PRO A 149 8.79 -17.85 -3.19
N ALA A 150 7.75 -18.62 -2.86
CA ALA A 150 6.95 -19.30 -3.89
C ALA A 150 5.94 -18.37 -4.57
N ARG A 151 5.36 -17.40 -3.85
CA ARG A 151 4.16 -16.67 -4.30
C ARG A 151 4.40 -15.21 -4.70
N GLY A 152 5.50 -14.61 -4.25
CA GLY A 152 5.74 -13.17 -4.31
C GLY A 152 5.70 -12.60 -5.73
N ARG A 153 6.31 -13.30 -6.70
CA ARG A 153 6.34 -12.86 -8.11
C ARG A 153 4.96 -12.86 -8.77
N ALA A 154 4.21 -13.94 -8.57
CA ALA A 154 2.85 -14.05 -9.10
C ALA A 154 1.95 -12.93 -8.54
N GLN A 155 2.08 -12.64 -7.24
CA GLN A 155 1.31 -11.60 -6.58
C GLN A 155 1.74 -10.19 -6.97
N PHE A 156 3.03 -9.96 -7.22
CA PHE A 156 3.51 -8.69 -7.77
C PHE A 156 2.85 -8.37 -9.11
N ARG A 157 2.86 -9.33 -10.03
CA ARG A 157 2.20 -9.19 -11.33
C ARG A 157 0.70 -8.99 -11.20
N ALA A 158 0.04 -9.80 -10.36
CA ALA A 158 -1.40 -9.71 -10.13
C ALA A 158 -1.80 -8.34 -9.54
N HIS A 159 -1.03 -7.85 -8.57
CA HIS A 159 -1.24 -6.54 -7.97
C HIS A 159 -1.10 -5.40 -8.98
N ASN A 160 -0.01 -5.40 -9.76
CA ASN A 160 0.21 -4.37 -10.77
C ASN A 160 -0.90 -4.39 -11.85
N ALA A 161 -1.36 -5.58 -12.26
CA ALA A 161 -2.47 -5.74 -13.18
C ALA A 161 -3.79 -5.21 -12.58
N LEU A 162 -4.07 -5.53 -11.32
CA LEU A 162 -5.25 -5.05 -10.60
C LEU A 162 -5.28 -3.52 -10.55
N VAL A 163 -4.18 -2.88 -10.12
CA VAL A 163 -4.10 -1.41 -10.06
C VAL A 163 -4.37 -0.79 -11.44
N ARG A 164 -3.79 -1.34 -12.50
CA ARG A 164 -4.03 -0.87 -13.87
C ARG A 164 -5.49 -1.01 -14.29
N SER A 165 -6.11 -2.15 -14.01
CA SER A 165 -7.52 -2.36 -14.32
C SER A 165 -8.45 -1.42 -13.56
N CYS A 166 -8.21 -1.20 -12.26
CA CYS A 166 -9.01 -0.30 -11.45
C CYS A 166 -8.86 1.15 -11.90
N ALA A 167 -7.65 1.59 -12.22
CA ALA A 167 -7.40 2.93 -12.74
C ALA A 167 -8.09 3.16 -14.10
N ALA A 168 -8.01 2.19 -15.01
CA ALA A 168 -8.68 2.26 -16.30
C ALA A 168 -10.23 2.31 -16.16
N ALA A 169 -10.80 1.47 -15.29
CA ALA A 169 -12.22 1.49 -14.99
C ALA A 169 -12.67 2.84 -14.40
N ALA A 170 -11.88 3.40 -13.47
CA ALA A 170 -12.18 4.69 -12.86
C ALA A 170 -12.06 5.86 -13.86
N ALA A 171 -11.13 5.80 -14.81
CA ALA A 171 -11.01 6.78 -15.89
C ALA A 171 -12.22 6.73 -16.82
N ALA A 172 -12.62 5.52 -17.24
CA ALA A 172 -13.80 5.31 -18.09
C ALA A 172 -15.09 5.83 -17.43
N ALA A 173 -15.27 5.60 -16.13
CA ALA A 173 -16.43 6.07 -15.38
C ALA A 173 -16.50 7.61 -15.24
N ALA A 174 -15.37 8.30 -15.36
CA ALA A 174 -15.26 9.74 -15.11
C ALA A 174 -15.38 10.62 -16.37
N GLY A 175 -15.46 10.01 -17.56
CA GLY A 175 -15.55 10.76 -18.83
C GLY A 175 -14.36 11.69 -19.12
N ALA A 176 -13.21 11.49 -18.47
CA ALA A 176 -12.02 12.34 -18.56
C ALA A 176 -10.77 11.53 -18.94
N GLU A 177 -9.87 12.16 -19.72
CA GLU A 177 -8.59 11.58 -20.14
C GLU A 177 -7.68 11.21 -18.95
N ASP A 178 -6.96 10.11 -19.16
CA ASP A 178 -5.95 9.42 -18.36
C ASP A 178 -5.71 9.89 -16.89
N ARG A 179 -6.04 9.02 -15.93
CA ARG A 179 -5.85 9.25 -14.47
C ARG A 179 -4.44 8.91 -13.96
N PHE A 180 -3.57 8.45 -14.84
CA PHE A 180 -2.18 8.16 -14.52
C PHE A 180 -1.36 9.45 -14.52
N LEU A 181 -0.59 9.65 -13.44
CA LEU A 181 0.57 10.54 -13.44
C LEU A 181 1.83 9.77 -13.86
#